data_AF-A0A7C4C133-F1
#
_entry.id   AF-A0A7C4C133-F1
#
_cell.length_a   1.000
_cell.length_b   1.000
_cell.length_c   1.000
_cell.angle_alpha   90.00
_cell.angle_beta   90.00
_cell.angle_gamma   90.00
#
_symmetry.space_group_name_H-M   'P 1'
#
loop_
_entity.id
_entity.type
_entity.pdbx_description
1 polymer ?
#
loop_
_entity_poly.entity_id
_entity_poly.type
_entity_poly.pdbx_seq_one_letter_code
_entity_poly.pdbx_strand_id
1 'polypeptide(L)'
;MGADELALIAGTVLSLAFSYLPGLRDRYDRLKAETKRLIMLAMVIVVASVIYGLSCLSIGAEFGIGLTCDQAGLIGLLRAIILSAVANQGTYGLTKHG
;
A
#
# COMPACT_ATOMS: atom_id res chain seq x y z
N MET A 1 -1.82 -15.51 7.14
CA MET A 1 -2.10 -14.69 5.95
C MET A 1 -0.78 -14.38 5.24
N GLY A 2 -0.70 -14.78 3.97
CA GLY A 2 0.45 -14.46 3.12
C GLY A 2 0.35 -13.05 2.54
N ALA A 3 1.43 -12.57 1.93
CA ALA A 3 1.46 -11.27 1.25
C ALA A 3 0.39 -11.16 0.14
N ASP A 4 0.09 -12.27 -0.53
CA ASP A 4 -0.91 -12.35 -1.60
C ASP A 4 -2.33 -12.06 -1.11
N GLU A 5 -2.66 -12.55 0.09
CA GLU A 5 -3.99 -12.43 0.68
C GLU A 5 -4.26 -10.99 1.18
N LEU A 6 -3.23 -10.37 1.76
CA LEU A 6 -3.25 -8.94 2.11
C LEU A 6 -3.36 -8.08 0.85
N ALA A 7 -2.67 -8.43 -0.23
CA ALA A 7 -2.76 -7.72 -1.51
C ALA A 7 -4.17 -7.83 -2.13
N LEU A 8 -4.80 -9.01 -2.05
CA LEU A 8 -6.17 -9.22 -2.51
C LEU A 8 -7.18 -8.38 -1.73
N ILE A 9 -7.09 -8.37 -0.39
CA ILE A 9 -7.98 -7.57 0.46
C ILE A 9 -7.75 -6.08 0.22
N ALA A 10 -6.50 -5.62 0.20
CA ALA A 10 -6.16 -4.22 -0.06
C ALA A 10 -6.65 -3.76 -1.44
N GLY A 11 -6.44 -4.59 -2.47
CA GLY A 11 -6.94 -4.33 -3.82
C GLY A 11 -8.46 -4.23 -3.86
N THR A 12 -9.16 -5.15 -3.20
CA THR A 12 -10.63 -5.14 -3.12
C THR A 12 -11.17 -3.90 -2.42
N VAL A 13 -10.59 -3.54 -1.27
CA VAL A 13 -10.96 -2.33 -0.52
C VAL A 13 -10.70 -1.08 -1.35
N LEU A 14 -9.57 -1.00 -2.04
CA LEU A 14 -9.24 0.14 -2.89
C LEU A 14 -10.20 0.24 -4.08
N SER A 15 -10.52 -0.87 -4.75
CA SER A 15 -11.49 -0.92 -5.83
C SER A 15 -12.89 -0.51 -5.38
N LEU A 16 -13.32 -0.95 -4.19
CA LEU A 16 -14.59 -0.54 -3.60
C LEU A 16 -14.60 0.94 -3.25
N ALA A 17 -13.51 1.46 -2.68
CA ALA A 17 -13.36 2.88 -2.37
C ALA A 17 -13.50 3.74 -3.65
N PHE A 18 -12.80 3.39 -4.72
CA PHE A 18 -12.93 4.10 -6.01
C PHE A 18 -14.30 3.93 -6.67
N SER A 19 -15.04 2.87 -6.38
CA SER A 19 -16.37 2.62 -6.95
C SER A 19 -17.51 3.29 -6.17
N TYR A 20 -17.41 3.35 -4.84
CA TYR A 20 -18.47 3.85 -3.95
C TYR A 20 -18.31 5.31 -3.52
N LEU A 21 -17.13 5.92 -3.68
CA LEU A 21 -16.91 7.34 -3.37
C LEU A 21 -17.14 8.19 -4.65
N PRO A 22 -18.36 8.75 -4.87
CA PRO A 22 -18.65 9.54 -6.04
C PRO A 22 -17.74 10.78 -6.10
N GLY A 23 -17.12 11.02 -7.26
CA GLY A 23 -16.23 12.14 -7.50
C GLY A 23 -14.78 11.96 -7.00
N LEU A 24 -14.46 10.90 -6.24
CA LEU A 24 -13.08 10.60 -5.85
C LEU A 24 -12.21 10.32 -7.08
N ARG A 25 -12.74 9.53 -8.02
CA ARG A 25 -12.09 9.22 -9.29
C ARG A 25 -11.85 10.49 -10.13
N ASP A 26 -12.86 11.33 -10.32
CA ASP A 26 -12.72 12.57 -11.10
C ASP A 26 -11.75 13.57 -10.46
N ARG A 27 -11.74 13.64 -9.12
CA ARG A 27 -10.78 14.48 -8.37
C ARG A 27 -9.38 13.94 -8.49
N TYR A 28 -9.20 12.62 -8.35
CA TYR A 28 -7.92 11.96 -8.52
C TYR A 28 -7.42 12.15 -9.95
N ASP A 29 -8.27 11.95 -10.96
CA ASP A 29 -7.90 12.02 -12.38
C ASP A 29 -7.39 13.39 -12.81
N ARG A 30 -7.87 14.47 -12.19
CA ARG A 30 -7.41 15.86 -12.43
C ARG A 30 -6.05 16.19 -11.81
N LEU A 31 -5.51 15.34 -10.93
CA LEU A 31 -4.21 15.58 -10.31
C LEU A 31 -3.06 15.30 -11.28
N LYS A 32 -1.96 16.05 -11.11
CA LYS A 32 -0.71 15.79 -11.84
C LYS A 32 -0.21 14.38 -11.53
N ALA A 33 0.45 13.75 -12.50
CA ALA A 33 0.99 12.40 -12.35
C ALA A 33 1.90 12.25 -11.12
N GLU A 34 2.72 13.27 -10.84
CA GLU A 34 3.58 13.31 -9.65
C GLU A 34 2.75 13.32 -8.35
N THR A 35 1.72 14.15 -8.26
CA THR A 35 0.84 14.23 -7.10
C THR A 35 0.09 12.93 -6.87
N LYS A 36 -0.40 12.28 -7.93
CA LYS A 36 -1.03 10.94 -7.86
C LYS A 36 -0.08 9.91 -7.24
N ARG A 37 1.20 9.91 -7.65
CA ARG A 37 2.22 9.00 -7.11
C ARG A 37 2.51 9.25 -5.64
N LEU A 38 2.60 10.52 -5.22
CA LEU A 38 2.80 10.86 -3.82
C LEU A 38 1.62 10.42 -2.95
N ILE A 39 0.39 10.56 -3.44
CA ILE A 39 -0.81 10.07 -2.76
C ILE A 39 -0.78 8.55 -2.63
N MET A 40 -0.41 7.84 -3.70
CA MET A 40 -0.29 6.38 -3.68
C MET A 40 0.79 5.91 -2.71
N LEU A 41 1.95 6.57 -2.69
CA LEU A 41 3.03 6.31 -1.73
C LEU A 41 2.56 6.54 -0.29
N ALA A 42 1.87 7.66 -0.04
CA ALA A 42 1.32 7.97 1.28
C ALA A 42 0.31 6.90 1.73
N MET A 43 -0.56 6.42 0.83
CA MET A 43 -1.47 5.32 1.14
C MET A 43 -0.74 4.03 1.47
N VAL A 44 0.31 3.67 0.72
CA VAL A 44 1.13 2.49 1.02
C VAL A 44 1.74 2.60 2.42
N ILE A 45 2.27 3.78 2.78
CA ILE A 45 2.82 4.03 4.12
C ILE A 45 1.75 3.88 5.20
N VAL A 46 0.56 4.47 5.01
CA VAL A 46 -0.56 4.35 5.97
C VAL A 46 -0.97 2.90 6.15
N VAL A 47 -1.16 2.16 5.06
CA VAL A 47 -1.53 0.73 5.12
C VAL A 47 -0.44 -0.08 5.81
N ALA A 48 0.82 0.15 5.47
CA ALA A 48 1.95 -0.50 6.12
C ALA A 48 2.00 -0.21 7.63
N SER A 49 1.78 1.04 8.05
CA SER A 49 1.71 1.42 9.46
C SER A 49 0.54 0.77 10.18
N VAL A 50 -0.62 0.65 9.53
CA VAL A 50 -1.79 -0.05 10.09
C VAL A 50 -1.50 -1.54 10.26
N ILE A 51 -0.91 -2.19 9.26
CA ILE A 51 -0.52 -3.61 9.34
C ILE A 51 0.49 -3.82 10.47
N TYR A 52 1.52 -2.97 10.57
CA TYR A 52 2.50 -3.04 11.64
C TYR A 52 1.87 -2.79 13.02
N GLY A 53 1.00 -1.79 13.14
CA GLY A 53 0.25 -1.51 14.36
C GLY A 53 -0.64 -2.68 14.79
N LEU A 54 -1.35 -3.31 13.85
CA LEU A 54 -2.14 -4.52 14.09
C LEU A 54 -1.26 -5.70 14.50
N SER A 55 -0.05 -5.80 13.96
CA SER A 55 0.94 -6.82 14.31
C SER A 55 1.45 -6.67 15.76
N CYS A 56 1.43 -5.44 16.29
CA CYS A 56 1.80 -5.12 17.65
C CYS A 56 0.66 -5.32 18.68
N LEU A 57 -0.58 -5.45 18.20
CA LEU A 57 -1.69 -5.89 19.02
C LEU A 57 -1.72 -7.43 19.02
N SER A 58 -2.09 -8.08 20.12
CA SER A 58 -2.25 -9.54 20.18
C SER A 58 -3.24 -10.08 19.14
N ILE A 59 -4.08 -9.20 18.61
CA ILE A 59 -5.01 -9.40 17.50
C ILE A 59 -4.27 -9.77 16.20
N GLY A 60 -3.07 -9.27 15.95
CA GLY A 60 -2.32 -9.56 14.72
C GLY A 60 -2.00 -11.05 14.54
N ALA A 61 -1.80 -11.78 15.64
CA ALA A 61 -1.61 -13.23 15.64
C ALA A 61 -2.92 -13.99 15.33
N GLU A 62 -4.07 -13.51 15.82
CA GLU A 62 -5.40 -14.08 15.49
C GLU A 62 -5.78 -13.86 14.02
N PHE A 63 -5.37 -12.73 13.44
CA PHE A 63 -5.49 -12.48 12.00
C PHE A 63 -4.38 -13.15 11.17
N GLY A 64 -3.47 -13.90 11.79
CA GLY A 64 -2.40 -14.63 11.09
C GLY A 64 -1.44 -13.73 10.31
N ILE A 65 -1.23 -12.49 10.75
CA ILE A 65 -0.28 -11.58 10.13
C ILE A 65 1.14 -12.08 10.45
N GLY A 66 1.90 -12.51 9.43
CA GLY A 66 3.26 -13.03 9.59
C GLY A 66 4.33 -11.97 9.86
N LEU A 67 3.93 -10.75 10.23
CA LEU A 67 4.83 -9.64 10.52
C LEU A 67 5.04 -9.57 12.03
N THR A 68 6.31 -9.57 12.44
CA THR A 68 6.68 -9.49 13.85
C THR A 68 6.69 -8.02 14.31
N CYS A 69 6.17 -7.76 15.51
CA CYS A 69 6.30 -6.45 16.17
C CYS A 69 7.68 -6.35 16.84
N ASP A 70 8.73 -6.30 16.01
CA ASP A 70 10.11 -6.15 16.45
C ASP A 70 10.92 -5.35 15.43
N GLN A 71 12.19 -5.10 15.74
CA GLN A 71 13.09 -4.36 14.86
C GLN A 71 13.24 -5.04 13.49
N ALA A 72 13.26 -6.37 13.43
CA ALA A 72 13.36 -7.10 12.17
C ALA A 72 12.11 -6.90 11.30
N GLY A 73 10.91 -6.98 11.90
CA GLY A 73 9.64 -6.72 11.21
C GLY A 73 9.55 -5.29 10.66
N LEU A 74 9.97 -4.29 11.44
CA LEU A 74 10.00 -2.89 10.99
C LEU A 74 10.97 -2.67 9.83
N ILE A 75 12.18 -3.24 9.89
CA ILE A 75 13.17 -3.16 8.80
C ILE A 75 12.65 -3.85 7.54
N GLY A 76 11.99 -5.02 7.68
CA GLY A 76 11.37 -5.74 6.58
C GLY A 76 10.28 -4.90 5.90
N LEU A 77 9.42 -4.26 6.69
CA LEU A 77 8.37 -3.37 6.19
C LEU A 77 8.93 -2.16 5.44
N LEU A 78 9.95 -1.49 5.99
CA LEU A 78 10.61 -0.36 5.33
C LEU A 78 11.25 -0.75 4.00
N ARG A 79 11.91 -1.91 3.95
CA ARG A 79 12.45 -2.46 2.69
C ARG A 79 11.34 -2.70 1.67
N ALA A 80 10.21 -3.28 2.09
CA ALA A 80 9.06 -3.51 1.20
C ALA A 80 8.47 -2.19 0.66
N ILE A 81 8.36 -1.15 1.48
CA ILE A 81 7.90 0.18 1.05
C ILE A 81 8.86 0.78 0.02
N ILE A 82 10.18 0.71 0.25
CA ILE A 82 11.19 1.22 -0.68
C ILE A 82 11.12 0.46 -2.00
N LEU A 83 11.07 -0.88 -1.96
CA LEU A 83 10.95 -1.70 -3.16
C LEU A 83 9.66 -1.41 -3.94
N SER A 84 8.54 -1.25 -3.23
CA SER A 84 7.26 -0.86 -3.82
C SER A 84 7.32 0.53 -4.46
N ALA A 85 7.96 1.50 -3.79
CA ALA A 85 8.15 2.85 -4.33
C ALA A 85 9.02 2.85 -5.59
N VAL A 86 10.12 2.09 -5.59
CA VAL A 86 10.99 1.91 -6.77
C VAL A 86 10.24 1.21 -7.90
N ALA A 87 9.44 0.18 -7.60
CA ALA A 87 8.61 -0.50 -8.59
C ALA A 87 7.58 0.46 -9.21
N ASN A 88 6.81 1.20 -8.38
CA ASN A 88 5.83 2.19 -8.83
C ASN A 88 6.44 3.32 -9.65
N GLN A 89 7.63 3.79 -9.30
CA GLN A 89 8.31 4.84 -10.06
C GLN A 89 8.99 4.30 -11.33
N GLY A 90 9.50 3.07 -11.28
CA GLY A 90 10.14 2.39 -12.41
C GLY A 90 9.18 2.06 -13.55
N THR A 91 7.93 1.67 -13.25
CA THR A 91 6.92 1.41 -14.29
C THR A 91 6.63 2.65 -15.15
N TYR A 92 6.69 3.83 -14.54
CA TYR A 92 6.48 5.10 -15.24
C TYR A 92 7.68 5.56 -16.06
N GLY A 93 8.91 5.18 -15.68
CA GLY A 93 10.08 5.38 -16.52
C GLY A 93 9.99 4.58 -17.82
N LEU A 94 9.43 3.36 -17.74
CA LEU A 94 9.25 2.47 -18.89
C LEU A 94 8.10 2.91 -19.82
N THR A 95 7.00 3.45 -19.28
CA THR A 95 5.87 3.94 -20.10
C THR A 95 6.20 5.19 -20.93
N LYS A 96 7.27 5.94 -20.60
CA LYS A 96 7.66 7.12 -21.40
C LYS A 96 8.39 6.77 -22.71
N HIS A 97 8.61 5.48 -23.00
CA HIS A 97 9.30 4.99 -24.21
C HIS A 97 8.64 3.75 -24.84
N GLY A 98 7.30 3.68 -24.87
CA GLY A 98 6.54 2.68 -25.63
C GLY A 98 5.51 3.34 -26.52
#